data_AF-A0A2H3AWW1-F1
#
_entry.id   AF-A0A2H3AWW1-F1
#
_cell.length_a   1.000
_cell.length_b   1.000
_cell.length_c   1.000
_cell.angle_alpha   90.00
_cell.angle_beta   90.00
_cell.angle_gamma   90.00
#
_symmetry.space_group_name_H-M   'P 1'
#
loop_
_entity.id
_entity.type
_entity.pdbx_description
1 polymer ?
#
loop_
_entity_poly.entity_id
_entity_poly.type
_entity_poly.pdbx_seq_one_letter_code
_entity_poly.pdbx_strand_id
1 'polypeptide(L)'
;QASHIKMLTQVQNRALHLICAAFRTTPIVALEIEVSIPPMRHLLDLERDRFAVQICKFSETSPIIQRLADEDWRSGVTGASWVAMIQGKVVASQSIGTGPYAEVYDSELIGLAWATQNIQRLRTAHPSVRHIHFFADNSSAVDSIIRPKRGP
;
A
#
# COMPACT_ATOMS: atom_id res chain seq x y z
N GLN A 1 -11.88 -6.36 -21.45
CA GLN A 1 -11.21 -6.84 -20.22
C GLN A 1 -11.89 -8.06 -19.58
N ALA A 2 -13.22 -8.12 -19.47
CA ALA A 2 -13.92 -9.26 -18.85
C ALA A 2 -13.64 -10.64 -19.51
N SER A 3 -13.29 -10.70 -20.80
CA SER A 3 -12.99 -11.97 -21.49
C SER A 3 -11.70 -12.65 -21.00
N HIS A 4 -10.63 -11.88 -20.77
CA HIS A 4 -9.34 -12.44 -20.33
C HIS A 4 -9.40 -12.94 -18.89
N ILE A 5 -10.08 -12.23 -17.99
CA ILE A 5 -10.31 -12.68 -16.61
C ILE A 5 -11.07 -14.01 -16.61
N LYS A 6 -12.11 -14.12 -17.45
CA LYS A 6 -12.88 -15.36 -17.60
C LYS A 6 -12.00 -16.52 -18.08
N MET A 7 -11.15 -16.29 -19.07
CA MET A 7 -10.20 -17.29 -19.57
C MET A 7 -9.21 -17.75 -18.49
N LEU A 8 -8.60 -16.81 -17.78
CA LEU A 8 -7.66 -17.12 -16.70
C LEU A 8 -8.34 -17.86 -15.53
N THR A 9 -9.57 -17.48 -15.20
CA THR A 9 -10.37 -18.17 -14.18
C THR A 9 -10.66 -19.61 -14.60
N GLN A 10 -10.98 -19.86 -15.88
CA GLN A 10 -11.16 -21.22 -16.38
C GLN A 10 -9.89 -22.07 -16.26
N VAL A 11 -8.73 -21.49 -16.56
CA VAL A 11 -7.43 -22.15 -16.41
C VAL A 11 -7.13 -22.43 -14.93
N GLN A 12 -7.35 -21.46 -14.03
CA GLN A 12 -7.18 -21.65 -12.60
C GLN A 12 -8.07 -22.76 -12.07
N ASN A 13 -9.36 -22.76 -12.43
CA ASN A 13 -10.30 -23.80 -12.02
C ASN A 13 -9.83 -25.19 -12.45
N ARG A 14 -9.28 -25.30 -13.67
CA ARG A 14 -8.72 -26.57 -14.15
C ARG A 14 -7.48 -26.98 -13.38
N ALA A 15 -6.60 -26.04 -13.07
CA ALA A 15 -5.39 -26.27 -12.28
C ALA A 15 -5.72 -26.69 -10.83
N LEU A 16 -6.71 -26.07 -10.20
CA LEU A 16 -7.16 -26.40 -8.84
C LEU A 16 -7.58 -27.87 -8.74
N HIS A 17 -8.38 -28.37 -9.69
CA HIS A 17 -8.74 -29.79 -9.74
C HIS A 17 -7.53 -30.71 -9.94
N LEU A 18 -6.53 -30.29 -10.72
CA LEU A 18 -5.31 -31.07 -10.95
C LEU A 18 -4.42 -31.13 -9.71
N ILE A 19 -4.20 -29.98 -9.05
CA ILE A 19 -3.37 -29.87 -7.85
C ILE A 19 -3.98 -30.66 -6.68
N CYS A 20 -5.29 -30.51 -6.47
CA CYS A 20 -5.98 -31.18 -5.38
C CYS A 20 -6.33 -32.65 -5.69
N ALA A 21 -6.01 -33.13 -6.90
CA ALA A 21 -6.47 -34.43 -7.41
C ALA A 21 -7.99 -34.66 -7.19
N ALA A 22 -8.79 -33.60 -7.32
CA ALA A 22 -10.20 -33.58 -6.93
C ALA A 22 -11.14 -33.84 -8.12
N PHE A 23 -12.33 -34.37 -7.85
CA PHE A 23 -13.35 -34.58 -8.88
C PHE A 23 -13.79 -33.25 -9.49
N ARG A 24 -14.19 -33.26 -10.77
CA ARG A 24 -14.71 -32.07 -11.47
C ARG A 24 -15.95 -31.47 -10.81
N THR A 25 -16.70 -32.25 -10.04
CA THR A 25 -17.90 -31.84 -9.30
C THR A 25 -17.56 -31.15 -7.97
N THR A 26 -16.30 -31.17 -7.54
CA THR A 26 -15.87 -30.52 -6.30
C THR A 26 -15.98 -29.00 -6.45
N PRO A 27 -16.64 -28.30 -5.51
CA PRO A 27 -16.79 -26.85 -5.56
C PRO A 27 -15.44 -26.13 -5.60
N ILE A 28 -15.28 -25.17 -6.51
CA ILE A 28 -14.03 -24.41 -6.69
C ILE A 28 -13.62 -23.67 -5.41
N VAL A 29 -14.58 -23.06 -4.71
CA VAL A 29 -14.31 -22.32 -3.46
C VAL A 29 -13.68 -23.21 -2.39
N ALA A 30 -14.06 -24.48 -2.32
CA ALA A 30 -13.45 -25.42 -1.38
C ALA A 30 -11.99 -25.70 -1.75
N LEU A 31 -11.69 -25.83 -3.05
CA LEU A 31 -10.33 -26.03 -3.52
C LEU A 31 -9.47 -24.80 -3.29
N GLU A 32 -9.98 -23.59 -3.57
CA GLU A 32 -9.28 -22.33 -3.32
C GLU A 32 -8.83 -22.21 -1.86
N ILE A 33 -9.68 -22.61 -0.91
CA ILE A 33 -9.36 -22.64 0.52
C ILE A 33 -8.30 -23.70 0.81
N GLU A 34 -8.48 -24.92 0.31
CA GLU A 34 -7.59 -26.06 0.56
C GLU A 34 -6.15 -25.78 0.13
N VAL A 35 -5.95 -25.21 -1.06
CA VAL A 35 -4.60 -24.89 -1.58
C VAL A 35 -4.15 -23.48 -1.26
N SER A 36 -4.96 -22.69 -0.53
CA SER A 36 -4.68 -21.28 -0.22
C SER A 36 -4.40 -20.43 -1.47
N ILE A 37 -5.06 -20.74 -2.59
CA ILE A 37 -4.93 -20.01 -3.86
C ILE A 37 -6.18 -19.13 -4.04
N PRO A 38 -6.04 -17.79 -4.04
CA PRO A 38 -7.18 -16.88 -4.16
C PRO A 38 -7.74 -16.84 -5.60
N PRO A 39 -9.01 -16.44 -5.78
CA PRO A 39 -9.61 -16.26 -7.11
C PRO A 39 -8.80 -15.31 -8.00
N MET A 40 -8.71 -15.61 -9.31
CA MET A 40 -7.92 -14.84 -10.29
C MET A 40 -8.14 -13.33 -10.23
N ARG A 41 -9.36 -12.86 -9.94
CA ARG A 41 -9.65 -11.43 -9.84
C ARG A 41 -8.79 -10.75 -8.77
N HIS A 42 -8.76 -11.31 -7.57
CA HIS A 42 -8.00 -10.75 -6.46
C HIS A 42 -6.49 -10.83 -6.70
N LEU A 43 -6.04 -11.92 -7.33
CA LEU A 43 -4.64 -12.07 -7.72
C LEU A 43 -4.23 -11.00 -8.74
N LEU A 44 -5.05 -10.75 -9.76
CA LEU A 44 -4.77 -9.73 -10.77
C LEU A 44 -4.80 -8.32 -10.19
N ASP A 45 -5.72 -8.02 -9.27
CA ASP A 45 -5.73 -6.73 -8.57
C ASP A 45 -4.45 -6.54 -7.74
N LEU A 46 -4.02 -7.58 -7.01
CA LEU A 46 -2.79 -7.56 -6.23
C LEU A 46 -1.55 -7.36 -7.10
N GLU A 47 -1.45 -8.11 -8.20
CA GLU A 47 -0.31 -8.01 -9.13
C GLU A 47 -0.30 -6.67 -9.88
N ARG A 48 -1.48 -6.13 -10.23
CA ARG A 48 -1.60 -4.77 -10.76
C ARG A 48 -1.04 -3.75 -9.78
N ASP A 49 -1.41 -3.84 -8.51
CA ASP A 49 -1.00 -2.87 -7.49
C ASP A 49 0.51 -2.97 -7.20
N ARG A 50 1.05 -4.20 -7.12
CA ARG A 50 2.50 -4.43 -7.00
C ARG A 50 3.26 -3.90 -8.22
N PHE A 51 2.75 -4.16 -9.41
CA PHE A 51 3.37 -3.72 -10.65
C PHE A 51 3.32 -2.20 -10.78
N ALA A 52 2.25 -1.54 -10.32
CA ALA A 52 2.17 -0.09 -10.25
C ALA A 52 3.26 0.49 -9.33
N VAL A 53 3.44 -0.08 -8.14
CA VAL A 53 4.52 0.32 -7.22
C VAL A 53 5.90 0.08 -7.85
N GLN A 54 6.09 -1.03 -8.56
CA GLN A 54 7.33 -1.34 -9.25
C GLN A 54 7.62 -0.36 -10.39
N ILE A 55 6.60 0.00 -11.18
CA ILE A 55 6.68 1.01 -12.22
C ILE A 55 7.12 2.34 -11.63
N CYS A 56 6.62 2.75 -10.45
CA CYS A 56 7.07 3.99 -9.79
C CYS A 56 8.58 4.00 -9.47
N LYS A 57 9.22 2.84 -9.35
CA LYS A 57 10.66 2.72 -9.04
C LYS A 57 11.56 2.69 -10.28
N PHE A 58 11.00 2.63 -11.49
CA PHE A 58 11.81 2.57 -12.72
C PHE A 58 12.48 3.89 -13.05
N SER A 59 13.67 3.83 -13.66
CA SER A 59 14.33 5.05 -14.16
C SER A 59 13.47 5.74 -15.23
N GLU A 60 13.57 7.06 -15.31
CA GLU A 60 12.89 7.87 -16.33
C GLU A 60 13.29 7.48 -17.76
N THR A 61 14.47 6.88 -17.91
CA THR A 61 15.00 6.36 -19.17
C THR A 61 14.39 5.03 -19.60
N SER A 62 13.55 4.40 -18.78
CA SER A 62 12.94 3.11 -19.13
C SER A 62 11.98 3.26 -20.31
N PRO A 63 12.06 2.37 -21.32
CA PRO A 63 11.18 2.40 -22.49
C PRO A 63 9.69 2.20 -22.14
N ILE A 64 9.40 1.66 -20.94
CA ILE A 64 8.03 1.52 -20.41
C ILE A 64 7.52 2.88 -19.91
N ILE A 65 8.38 3.63 -19.20
CA ILE A 65 8.06 4.95 -18.67
C ILE A 65 7.89 5.96 -19.80
N GLN A 66 8.78 5.95 -20.79
CA GLN A 66 8.70 6.81 -21.97
C GLN A 66 7.43 6.59 -22.80
N ARG A 67 6.86 5.38 -22.76
CA ARG A 67 5.59 5.05 -23.43
C ARG A 67 4.36 5.41 -22.62
N LEU A 68 4.50 5.57 -21.31
CA LEU A 68 3.41 5.98 -20.42
C LEU A 68 3.25 7.51 -20.39
N ALA A 69 3.86 8.24 -21.32
CA ALA A 69 3.92 9.70 -21.38
C ALA A 69 2.53 10.35 -21.55
N ASP A 70 1.83 10.48 -20.42
CA ASP A 70 1.13 11.69 -20.01
C ASP A 70 2.03 12.35 -18.96
N GLU A 71 2.34 13.63 -19.08
CA GLU A 71 3.40 14.29 -18.28
C GLU A 71 3.06 14.41 -16.77
N ASP A 72 1.85 14.01 -16.36
CA ASP A 72 1.31 14.24 -15.01
C ASP A 72 1.11 12.99 -14.13
N TRP A 73 1.21 11.77 -14.65
CA TRP A 73 0.99 10.58 -13.78
C TRP A 73 2.20 10.27 -12.87
N ARG A 74 3.37 10.85 -13.22
CA ARG A 74 4.67 10.56 -12.63
C ARG A 74 5.37 11.77 -12.03
N SER A 75 4.84 12.97 -12.22
CA SER A 75 5.40 14.21 -11.69
C SER A 75 5.29 14.21 -10.16
N GLY A 76 6.32 13.65 -9.52
CA GLY A 76 6.68 13.78 -8.12
C GLY A 76 5.59 13.54 -7.07
N VAL A 77 4.70 12.58 -7.25
CA VAL A 77 3.74 12.26 -6.18
C VAL A 77 4.42 11.34 -5.17
N THR A 78 5.20 11.92 -4.28
CA THR A 78 5.40 11.31 -2.96
C THR A 78 4.08 11.43 -2.18
N GLY A 79 3.90 10.58 -1.17
CA GLY A 79 2.66 10.50 -0.41
C GLY A 79 2.94 10.38 1.07
N ALA A 80 2.35 11.27 1.85
CA ALA A 80 2.38 11.20 3.29
C ALA A 80 1.17 10.41 3.78
N SER A 81 1.38 9.45 4.66
CA SER A 81 0.27 8.75 5.32
C SER A 81 0.58 8.50 6.78
N TRP A 82 -0.47 8.36 7.58
CA TRP A 82 -0.36 7.91 8.96
C TRP A 82 -1.48 6.96 9.30
N VAL A 83 -1.19 6.05 10.23
CA VAL A 83 -2.14 5.07 10.75
C VAL A 83 -1.99 5.04 12.26
N ALA A 84 -3.10 5.25 12.98
CA ALA A 84 -3.17 5.09 14.43
C ALA A 84 -3.76 3.73 14.77
N MET A 85 -3.03 2.98 15.60
CA MET A 85 -3.46 1.68 16.11
C MET A 85 -3.55 1.71 17.63
N ILE A 86 -4.64 1.16 18.17
CA ILE A 86 -4.85 0.96 19.62
C ILE A 86 -5.18 -0.51 19.84
N GLN A 87 -4.38 -1.20 20.67
CA GLN A 87 -4.57 -2.62 21.01
C GLN A 87 -4.73 -3.53 19.77
N GLY A 88 -3.92 -3.28 18.73
CA GLY A 88 -3.93 -4.06 17.49
C GLY A 88 -5.06 -3.71 16.51
N LYS A 89 -5.92 -2.73 16.83
CA LYS A 89 -7.00 -2.27 15.94
C LYS A 89 -6.66 -0.90 15.36
N VAL A 90 -6.82 -0.76 14.04
CA VAL A 90 -6.73 0.55 13.37
C VAL A 90 -7.93 1.41 13.77
N VAL A 91 -7.65 2.56 14.36
CA VAL A 91 -8.68 3.51 14.84
C VAL A 91 -8.80 4.75 13.96
N ALA A 92 -7.74 5.11 13.24
CA ALA A 92 -7.76 6.20 12.26
C ALA A 92 -6.62 6.03 11.25
N SER A 93 -6.85 6.49 10.03
CA SER A 93 -5.82 6.62 9.02
C SER A 93 -6.15 7.77 8.06
N GLN A 94 -5.11 8.36 7.47
CA GLN A 94 -5.26 9.34 6.41
C GLN A 94 -4.04 9.30 5.50
N SER A 95 -4.24 9.57 4.22
CA SER A 95 -3.18 9.76 3.24
C SER A 95 -3.39 11.05 2.45
N ILE A 96 -2.30 11.66 2.03
CA ILE A 96 -2.29 12.82 1.16
C ILE A 96 -1.11 12.72 0.19
N GLY A 97 -1.32 13.16 -1.06
CA GLY A 97 -0.23 13.36 -2.01
C GLY A 97 0.49 14.67 -1.71
N THR A 98 1.81 14.64 -1.59
CA THR A 98 2.65 15.78 -1.20
C THR A 98 3.09 16.66 -2.38
N GLY A 99 2.73 16.26 -3.60
CA GLY A 99 2.90 17.05 -4.82
C GLY A 99 4.31 16.99 -5.41
N PRO A 100 4.48 17.45 -6.67
CA PRO A 100 5.58 17.10 -7.56
C PRO A 100 7.00 17.47 -7.11
N TYR A 101 7.12 18.31 -6.08
CA TYR A 101 8.39 18.86 -5.60
C TYR A 101 8.80 18.34 -4.22
N ALA A 102 8.03 17.44 -3.61
CA ALA A 102 8.31 16.92 -2.28
C ALA A 102 9.16 15.64 -2.36
N GLU A 103 10.28 15.61 -1.64
CA GLU A 103 11.09 14.41 -1.52
C GLU A 103 10.43 13.37 -0.60
N VAL A 104 10.92 12.13 -0.63
CA VAL A 104 10.46 11.04 0.25
C VAL A 104 10.58 11.46 1.72
N TYR A 105 11.68 12.14 2.05
CA TYR A 105 11.92 12.71 3.37
C TYR A 105 10.84 13.72 3.79
N ASP A 106 10.46 14.65 2.91
CA ASP A 106 9.42 15.65 3.19
C ASP A 106 8.07 14.97 3.46
N SER A 107 7.79 13.89 2.73
CA SER A 107 6.53 13.16 2.83
C SER A 107 6.40 12.38 4.12
N GLU A 108 7.49 11.78 4.58
CA GLU A 108 7.52 11.13 5.88
C GLU A 108 7.44 12.13 7.03
N LEU A 109 8.11 13.28 6.90
CA LEU A 109 8.03 14.37 7.87
C LEU A 109 6.60 14.92 7.97
N ILE A 110 5.93 15.13 6.83
CA ILE A 110 4.53 15.56 6.75
C ILE A 110 3.61 14.50 7.38
N GLY A 111 3.84 13.22 7.12
CA GLY A 111 3.09 12.12 7.73
C GLY A 111 3.17 12.13 9.26
N LEU A 112 4.39 12.30 9.80
CA LEU A 112 4.63 12.39 11.24
C LEU A 112 4.05 13.66 11.86
N ALA A 113 4.16 14.81 11.18
CA ALA A 113 3.59 16.07 11.64
C ALA A 113 2.06 16.00 11.71
N TRP A 114 1.41 15.43 10.70
CA TRP A 114 -0.04 15.22 10.67
C TRP A 114 -0.52 14.22 11.71
N ALA A 115 0.21 13.12 11.90
CA ALA A 115 -0.07 12.18 12.98
C ALA A 115 -0.02 12.90 14.34
N THR A 116 0.99 13.75 14.56
CA THR A 116 1.13 14.56 15.77
C THR A 116 -0.03 15.53 15.98
N GLN A 117 -0.47 16.22 14.92
CA GLN A 117 -1.59 17.16 15.00
C GLN A 117 -2.92 16.47 15.35
N ASN A 118 -3.08 15.20 14.97
CA ASN A 118 -4.29 14.42 15.26
C ASN A 118 -4.24 13.67 16.60
N ILE A 119 -3.11 13.65 17.32
CA ILE A 119 -3.01 13.04 18.65
C ILE A 119 -4.05 13.58 19.62
N GLN A 120 -4.27 14.89 19.63
CA GLN A 120 -5.17 15.48 20.61
C GLN A 120 -6.60 15.02 20.40
N ARG A 121 -7.03 14.82 19.14
CA ARG A 121 -8.33 14.23 18.81
C ARG A 121 -8.42 12.78 19.26
N LEU A 122 -7.37 11.99 18.99
CA LEU A 122 -7.30 10.59 19.42
C LEU A 122 -7.31 10.44 20.95
N ARG A 123 -6.64 11.34 21.68
CA ARG A 123 -6.60 11.33 23.15
C ARG A 123 -7.94 11.71 23.76
N THR A 124 -8.67 12.64 23.16
CA THR A 124 -10.04 12.98 23.58
C THR A 124 -11.01 11.82 23.30
N ALA A 125 -10.87 11.14 22.16
CA ALA A 125 -11.69 9.97 21.83
C ALA A 125 -11.34 8.73 22.68
N HIS A 126 -10.09 8.60 23.12
CA HIS A 126 -9.59 7.47 23.89
C HIS A 126 -8.79 7.91 25.13
N PRO A 127 -9.47 8.36 26.20
CA PRO A 127 -8.80 8.89 27.41
C PRO A 127 -7.98 7.86 28.20
N SER A 128 -8.12 6.56 27.89
CA SER A 128 -7.32 5.48 28.46
C SER A 128 -5.89 5.40 27.91
N VAL A 129 -5.58 6.06 26.79
CA VAL A 129 -4.26 6.02 26.15
C VAL A 129 -3.31 7.00 26.86
N ARG A 130 -2.32 6.47 27.57
CA ARG A 130 -1.28 7.26 28.28
C ARG A 130 0.02 7.42 27.51
N HIS A 131 0.32 6.50 26.60
CA HIS A 131 1.58 6.47 25.85
C HIS A 131 1.28 6.39 24.36
N ILE A 132 2.01 7.17 23.57
CA ILE A 132 1.89 7.23 22.11
C ILE A 132 3.27 6.97 21.54
N HIS A 133 3.36 5.98 20.66
CA HIS A 133 4.60 5.58 20.02
C HIS A 133 4.49 5.91 18.53
N PHE A 134 5.48 6.64 18.02
CA PHE A 134 5.63 6.88 16.59
C PHE A 134 6.62 5.87 16.02
N PHE A 135 6.27 5.31 14.86
CA PHE A 135 7.13 4.41 14.12
C PHE A 135 7.33 5.01 12.73
N ALA A 136 8.58 5.12 12.31
CA ALA A 136 8.98 5.49 10.97
C ALA A 136 10.20 4.65 10.59
N ASP A 137 10.26 4.23 9.33
CA ASP A 137 11.34 3.42 8.76
C ASP A 137 12.53 4.27 8.31
N ASN A 138 12.35 5.58 8.13
CA ASN A 138 13.44 6.51 7.87
C ASN A 138 14.01 7.13 9.15
N SER A 139 15.21 6.68 9.53
CA SER A 139 15.96 7.21 10.67
C SER A 139 16.30 8.69 10.55
N SER A 140 16.40 9.24 9.32
CA SER A 140 16.72 10.66 9.10
C SER A 140 15.53 11.57 9.43
N ALA A 141 14.30 11.15 9.11
CA ALA A 141 13.08 11.87 9.45
C ALA A 141 12.81 11.84 10.96
N VAL A 142 13.16 10.74 11.62
CA VAL A 142 13.09 10.64 13.09
C VAL A 142 14.11 11.57 13.75
N ASP A 143 15.36 11.57 13.27
CA ASP A 143 16.42 12.39 13.85
C ASP A 143 16.14 13.89 13.68
N SER A 144 15.53 14.32 12.59
CA SER A 144 15.18 15.74 12.39
C SER A 144 14.05 16.25 13.28
N ILE A 145 13.11 15.38 13.65
CA ILE A 145 12.03 15.69 14.61
C ILE A 145 12.58 15.71 16.04
N ILE A 146 13.46 14.78 16.38
CA ILE A 146 14.07 14.69 17.72
C ILE A 146 15.12 15.79 17.92
N ARG A 147 15.90 16.09 16.87
CA ARG A 147 16.97 17.09 16.84
C ARG A 147 16.65 18.10 15.75
N PRO A 148 15.77 19.09 16.03
CA PRO A 148 15.51 20.16 15.08
C PRO A 148 16.83 20.87 14.79
N LYS A 149 17.33 20.72 13.55
CA LYS A 149 18.50 21.47 13.09
C LYS A 149 18.12 22.94 13.09
N ARG A 150 18.80 23.75 13.89
CA ARG A 150 18.73 25.21 13.76
C ARG A 150 19.26 25.54 12.36
N GLY A 151 18.45 26.22 11.56
CA GLY A 151 18.88 26.71 10.24
C GLY A 151 20.08 27.66 10.36
N PRO A 152 20.75 27.95 9.22
CA PRO A 152 21.74 29.03 9.19
C PRO A 152 21.15 30.38 9.63
#